data_AF-A0A1N6M9A2-F1
#
_entry.id   AF-A0A1N6M9A2-F1
#
_cell.length_a   1.000
_cell.length_b   1.000
_cell.length_c   1.000
_cell.angle_alpha   90.00
_cell.angle_beta   90.00
_cell.angle_gamma   90.00
#
_symmetry.space_group_name_H-M   'P 1'
#
loop_
_entity.id
_entity.type
_entity.pdbx_description
1 polymer ?
#
loop_
_entity_poly.entity_id
_entity_poly.type
_entity_poly.pdbx_seq_one_letter_code
_entity_poly.pdbx_strand_id
1 'polypeptide(L)'
;MASGIETWLFGYAGTKLADRVLKLFQRDKLTVDLHKAVEKWASNLPSHASLTSSNALFPSHVADEELAERPCLSNLRSELESLKIPSEESWDSALTEQWKYVRSKIDHPQDFFLLSEEEASTHIKSLSIALCTACSQHETLFRVTTVSMLRELSEATSKTPQQNSLSEILTNDQKKLLYRLYHQDNGFCRIGASKGEYECLWVPGYPMDMQWGWERTPEECLRSGKSPGNREERLHWIFVVKDLVEIGIFEAQADGYYQLTEKGWRVAHDINSEKSDSGV
;
A
#
# COMPACT_ATOMS: atom_id res chain seq x y z
N MET A 1 -3.05 38.27 9.41
CA MET A 1 -4.33 37.75 9.95
C MET A 1 -4.59 36.47 9.20
N ALA A 2 -4.69 35.34 9.90
CA ALA A 2 -5.03 34.07 9.27
C ALA A 2 -6.44 34.18 8.67
N SER A 3 -6.66 33.60 7.49
CA SER A 3 -7.98 33.62 6.87
C SER A 3 -8.96 32.69 7.61
N GLY A 4 -10.26 32.75 7.25
CA GLY A 4 -11.29 31.89 7.83
C GLY A 4 -11.02 30.40 7.65
N ILE A 5 -10.51 29.99 6.48
CA ILE A 5 -10.20 28.57 6.21
C ILE A 5 -8.97 28.08 6.98
N GLU A 6 -7.94 28.91 7.14
CA GLU A 6 -6.74 28.54 7.90
C GLU A 6 -7.12 28.26 9.35
N THR A 7 -7.94 29.13 9.94
CA THR A 7 -8.35 28.99 11.33
C THR A 7 -9.37 27.86 11.50
N TRP A 8 -10.17 27.57 10.48
CA TRP A 8 -11.07 26.43 10.48
C TRP A 8 -10.34 25.08 10.36
N LEU A 9 -9.26 25.02 9.58
CA LEU A 9 -8.48 23.80 9.35
C LEU A 9 -7.49 23.50 10.48
N PHE A 10 -6.88 24.54 11.04
CA PHE A 10 -5.76 24.40 11.97
C PHE A 10 -6.07 24.90 13.39
N GLY A 11 -7.30 25.38 13.63
CA GLY A 11 -7.72 25.93 14.91
C GLY A 11 -7.09 27.29 15.24
N TYR A 12 -7.47 27.85 16.40
CA TYR A 12 -6.85 29.05 16.95
C TYR A 12 -5.61 28.69 17.79
N ALA A 13 -4.55 29.49 17.65
CA ALA A 13 -3.25 29.33 18.30
C ALA A 13 -3.36 29.40 19.84
N GLY A 14 -3.49 28.23 20.48
CA GLY A 14 -3.35 28.06 21.92
C GLY A 14 -2.52 26.83 22.31
N THR A 15 -2.32 25.90 21.38
CA THR A 15 -1.50 24.69 21.61
C THR A 15 -0.18 24.81 20.85
N LYS A 16 0.93 24.38 21.48
CA LYS A 16 2.27 24.38 20.87
C LYS A 16 2.35 23.58 19.56
N LEU A 17 1.36 22.73 19.29
CA LEU A 17 1.21 21.93 18.07
C LEU A 17 0.59 22.76 16.93
N ALA A 18 -0.50 23.49 17.19
CA ALA A 18 -1.12 24.39 16.22
C ALA A 18 -0.12 25.46 15.74
N ASP A 19 0.73 25.99 16.63
CA ASP A 19 1.78 26.96 16.26
C ASP A 19 2.87 26.37 15.35
N ARG A 20 3.17 25.06 15.41
CA ARG A 20 4.13 24.41 14.51
C ARG A 20 3.53 24.18 13.14
N VAL A 21 2.29 23.72 13.10
CA VAL A 21 1.52 23.46 11.87
C VAL A 21 1.26 24.79 11.15
N LEU A 22 0.75 25.79 11.86
CA LEU A 22 0.57 27.14 11.32
C LEU A 22 1.89 27.76 10.85
N LYS A 23 3.04 27.52 11.49
CA LYS A 23 4.34 28.01 10.98
C LYS A 23 4.82 27.29 9.72
N LEU A 24 4.46 26.02 9.55
CA LEU A 24 4.71 25.30 8.29
C LEU A 24 3.81 25.82 7.17
N PHE A 25 2.58 26.22 7.49
CA PHE A 25 1.55 26.60 6.51
C PHE A 25 1.27 28.11 6.36
N GLN A 26 1.87 28.97 7.20
CA GLN A 26 1.70 30.43 7.13
C GLN A 26 2.40 30.97 5.87
N ARG A 27 1.58 31.42 4.91
CA ARG A 27 1.94 31.83 3.53
C ARG A 27 2.32 30.68 2.59
N ASP A 28 1.88 29.47 2.91
CA ASP A 28 2.28 28.30 2.16
C ASP A 28 1.36 28.04 0.96
N LYS A 29 1.92 27.41 -0.07
CA LYS A 29 1.23 27.13 -1.34
C LYS A 29 -0.08 26.37 -1.14
N LEU A 30 -0.12 25.47 -0.14
CA LEU A 30 -1.33 24.73 0.24
C LEU A 30 -2.52 25.63 0.53
N THR A 31 -2.33 26.62 1.39
CA THR A 31 -3.42 27.50 1.82
C THR A 31 -3.97 28.29 0.64
N VAL A 32 -3.10 28.77 -0.24
CA VAL A 32 -3.50 29.44 -1.48
C VAL A 32 -4.29 28.49 -2.39
N ASP A 33 -3.84 27.25 -2.54
CA ASP A 33 -4.49 26.27 -3.40
C ASP A 33 -5.84 25.80 -2.83
N LEU A 34 -5.97 25.70 -1.51
CA LEU A 34 -7.25 25.42 -0.83
C LEU A 34 -8.25 26.58 -1.03
N HIS A 35 -7.83 27.83 -0.88
CA HIS A 35 -8.71 28.97 -1.17
C HIS A 35 -9.15 28.97 -2.64
N LYS A 36 -8.21 28.76 -3.57
CA LYS A 36 -8.55 28.67 -5.00
C LYS A 36 -9.52 27.55 -5.30
N ALA A 37 -9.37 26.39 -4.63
CA ALA A 37 -10.30 25.28 -4.78
C ALA A 37 -11.71 25.67 -4.30
N VAL A 38 -11.83 26.33 -3.14
CA VAL A 38 -13.11 26.80 -2.61
C VAL A 38 -13.73 27.89 -3.48
N GLU A 39 -12.96 28.89 -3.90
CA GLU A 39 -13.45 29.98 -4.76
C GLU A 39 -13.93 29.45 -6.11
N LYS A 40 -13.15 28.57 -6.74
CA LYS A 40 -13.53 27.93 -7.99
C LYS A 40 -14.79 27.09 -7.82
N TRP A 41 -14.89 26.31 -6.76
CA TRP A 41 -16.10 25.54 -6.45
C TRP A 41 -17.31 26.46 -6.24
N ALA A 42 -17.20 27.49 -5.42
CA ALA A 42 -18.27 28.42 -5.12
C ALA A 42 -18.75 29.16 -6.39
N SER A 43 -17.84 29.51 -7.30
CA SER A 43 -18.17 30.14 -8.58
C SER A 43 -18.93 29.23 -9.56
N ASN A 44 -18.87 27.91 -9.35
CA ASN A 44 -19.56 26.91 -10.17
C ASN A 44 -20.91 26.47 -9.57
N LEU A 45 -21.28 27.01 -8.39
CA LEU A 45 -22.58 26.72 -7.80
C LEU A 45 -23.70 27.34 -8.66
N PRO A 46 -24.86 26.65 -8.79
CA PRO A 46 -25.99 27.23 -9.49
C PRO A 46 -26.54 28.45 -8.73
N SER A 47 -27.25 29.33 -9.43
CA SER A 47 -27.71 30.61 -8.86
C SER A 47 -28.61 30.47 -7.63
N HIS A 48 -29.35 29.37 -7.50
CA HIS A 48 -30.20 29.06 -6.34
C HIS A 48 -29.45 28.42 -5.16
N ALA A 49 -28.15 28.16 -5.32
CA ALA A 49 -27.26 27.58 -4.33
C ALA A 49 -26.11 28.54 -3.99
N SER A 50 -26.35 29.85 -4.14
CA SER A 50 -25.29 30.85 -4.03
C SER A 50 -24.60 30.82 -2.65
N LEU A 51 -23.28 30.96 -2.67
CA LEU A 51 -22.46 31.10 -1.48
C LEU A 51 -21.61 32.36 -1.63
N THR A 52 -22.12 33.46 -1.07
CA THR A 52 -21.47 34.79 -1.13
C THR A 52 -20.25 34.85 -0.21
N SER A 53 -20.28 34.13 0.91
CA SER A 53 -19.14 34.00 1.82
C SER A 53 -18.97 32.56 2.27
N SER A 54 -17.76 32.03 2.10
CA SER A 54 -17.38 30.70 2.57
C SER A 54 -17.16 30.63 4.09
N ASN A 55 -17.22 31.75 4.81
CA ASN A 55 -17.00 31.80 6.26
C ASN A 55 -18.01 30.99 7.08
N ALA A 56 -19.22 30.75 6.58
CA ALA A 56 -20.19 29.89 7.26
C ALA A 56 -19.78 28.40 7.15
N LEU A 57 -19.18 28.02 6.04
CA LEU A 57 -18.64 26.67 5.82
C LEU A 57 -17.26 26.50 6.48
N PHE A 58 -16.52 27.59 6.61
CA PHE A 58 -15.18 27.65 7.20
C PHE A 58 -15.09 28.74 8.28
N PRO A 59 -15.79 28.59 9.43
CA PRO A 59 -15.79 29.59 10.49
C PRO A 59 -14.41 29.82 11.06
N SER A 60 -14.05 31.10 11.16
CA SER A 60 -12.75 31.56 11.66
C SER A 60 -12.56 31.32 13.16
N HIS A 61 -13.63 31.06 13.91
CA HIS A 61 -13.58 30.70 15.30
C HIS A 61 -14.60 29.59 15.56
N VAL A 62 -14.15 28.51 16.17
CA VAL A 62 -15.01 27.42 16.64
C VAL A 62 -14.70 27.22 18.12
N ALA A 63 -15.69 27.42 18.98
CA ALA A 63 -15.53 27.16 20.41
C ALA A 63 -15.47 25.65 20.67
N ASP A 64 -14.73 25.22 21.70
CA ASP A 64 -14.55 23.81 22.06
C ASP A 64 -15.89 23.07 22.28
N GLU A 65 -16.87 23.76 22.87
CA GLU A 65 -18.22 23.25 23.09
C GLU A 65 -18.96 22.95 21.77
N GLU A 66 -18.79 23.79 20.75
CA GLU A 66 -19.37 23.53 19.42
C GLU A 66 -18.57 22.49 18.63
N LEU A 67 -17.31 22.26 19.00
CA LEU A 67 -16.43 21.26 18.38
C LEU A 67 -16.77 19.86 18.91
N ALA A 68 -17.23 19.77 20.17
CA ALA A 68 -17.80 18.55 20.74
C ALA A 68 -19.09 18.10 20.01
N GLU A 69 -19.87 19.03 19.45
CA GLU A 69 -21.03 18.73 18.61
C GLU A 69 -20.64 18.32 17.17
N ARG A 70 -19.36 18.42 16.79
CA ARG A 70 -18.86 18.20 15.42
C ARG A 70 -17.64 17.25 15.38
N PRO A 71 -17.81 15.96 15.71
CA PRO A 71 -16.72 14.99 15.75
C PRO A 71 -16.02 14.78 14.40
N CYS A 72 -16.73 14.85 13.26
CA CYS A 72 -16.09 14.68 11.95
C CYS A 72 -15.13 15.84 11.65
N LEU A 73 -15.52 17.07 11.98
CA LEU A 73 -14.64 18.24 11.90
C LEU A 73 -13.42 18.09 12.83
N SER A 74 -13.61 17.61 14.05
CA SER A 74 -12.52 17.36 14.99
C SER A 74 -11.50 16.36 14.43
N ASN A 75 -11.98 15.27 13.83
CA ASN A 75 -11.12 14.25 13.23
C ASN A 75 -10.33 14.81 12.03
N LEU A 76 -11.01 15.55 11.15
CA LEU A 76 -10.37 16.19 9.99
C LEU A 76 -9.22 17.12 10.41
N ARG A 77 -9.42 17.90 11.47
CA ARG A 77 -8.37 18.77 12.04
C ARG A 77 -7.19 17.94 12.55
N SER A 78 -7.45 16.85 13.27
CA SER A 78 -6.39 15.96 13.77
C SER A 78 -5.58 15.33 12.63
N GLU A 79 -6.19 15.01 11.49
CA GLU A 79 -5.47 14.50 10.31
C GLU A 79 -4.52 15.57 9.74
N LEU A 80 -5.00 16.80 9.58
CA LEU A 80 -4.18 17.90 9.08
C LEU A 80 -3.06 18.30 10.06
N GLU A 81 -3.33 18.28 11.35
CA GLU A 81 -2.33 18.53 12.40
C GLU A 81 -1.24 17.45 12.43
N SER A 82 -1.61 16.20 12.13
CA SER A 82 -0.65 15.09 11.99
C SER A 82 0.05 15.05 10.63
N LEU A 83 -0.12 16.09 9.79
CA LEU A 83 0.45 16.21 8.44
C LEU A 83 0.04 15.08 7.50
N LYS A 84 -1.13 14.50 7.73
CA LYS A 84 -1.75 13.49 6.87
C LYS A 84 -2.68 14.19 5.86
N ILE A 85 -2.67 13.73 4.62
CA ILE A 85 -3.67 14.13 3.62
C ILE A 85 -5.02 13.52 4.04
N PRO A 86 -6.05 14.33 4.32
CA PRO A 86 -7.36 13.78 4.62
C PRO A 86 -8.01 13.17 3.40
N SER A 87 -8.74 12.06 3.60
CA SER A 87 -9.47 11.39 2.53
C SER A 87 -10.66 12.22 2.05
N GLU A 88 -11.15 11.91 0.84
CA GLU A 88 -12.39 12.51 0.32
C GLU A 88 -13.57 12.30 1.27
N GLU A 89 -13.67 11.13 1.89
CA GLU A 89 -14.71 10.78 2.86
C GLU A 89 -14.60 11.62 4.15
N SER A 90 -13.37 11.88 4.62
CA SER A 90 -13.15 12.72 5.81
C SER A 90 -13.57 14.16 5.57
N TRP A 91 -13.24 14.69 4.38
CA TRP A 91 -13.71 16.00 3.93
C TRP A 91 -15.22 16.07 3.80
N ASP A 92 -15.83 15.07 3.15
CA ASP A 92 -17.27 15.01 2.89
C ASP A 92 -18.07 14.96 4.19
N SER A 93 -17.63 14.11 5.13
CA SER A 93 -18.26 13.96 6.44
C SER A 93 -18.20 15.26 7.24
N ALA A 94 -17.02 15.89 7.31
CA ALA A 94 -16.84 17.14 8.06
C ALA A 94 -17.60 18.32 7.45
N LEU A 95 -17.62 18.44 6.12
CA LEU A 95 -18.34 19.51 5.42
C LEU A 95 -19.85 19.32 5.52
N THR A 96 -20.34 18.07 5.43
CA THR A 96 -21.76 17.73 5.62
C THR A 96 -22.21 18.02 7.04
N GLU A 97 -21.40 17.64 8.03
CA GLU A 97 -21.64 17.94 9.45
C GLU A 97 -21.72 19.45 9.67
N GLN A 98 -20.77 20.22 9.12
CA GLN A 98 -20.78 21.68 9.19
C GLN A 98 -21.99 22.30 8.50
N TRP A 99 -22.39 21.77 7.35
CA TRP A 99 -23.57 22.23 6.62
C TRP A 99 -24.86 22.02 7.43
N LYS A 100 -25.03 20.83 8.03
CA LYS A 100 -26.17 20.53 8.93
C LYS A 100 -26.18 21.42 10.15
N TYR A 101 -25.00 21.68 10.73
CA TYR A 101 -24.86 22.59 11.86
C TYR A 101 -25.31 24.01 11.50
N VAL A 102 -24.80 24.58 10.41
CA VAL A 102 -25.18 25.93 9.95
C VAL A 102 -26.67 26.02 9.67
N ARG A 103 -27.23 25.02 8.97
CA ARG A 103 -28.66 24.97 8.62
C ARG A 103 -29.56 24.96 9.84
N SER A 104 -29.13 24.33 10.94
CA SER A 104 -29.95 24.18 12.16
C SER A 104 -29.76 25.29 13.19
N LYS A 105 -28.62 25.99 13.18
CA LYS A 105 -28.24 26.97 14.22
C LYS A 105 -28.29 28.43 13.75
N ILE A 106 -28.31 28.70 12.45
CA ILE A 106 -28.33 30.07 11.91
C ILE A 106 -29.74 30.44 11.43
N ASP A 107 -30.27 31.57 11.92
CA ASP A 107 -31.64 32.02 11.61
C ASP A 107 -31.85 32.37 10.11
N HIS A 108 -30.83 32.91 9.45
CA HIS A 108 -30.87 33.34 8.04
C HIS A 108 -29.64 32.81 7.27
N PRO A 109 -29.58 31.51 6.98
CA PRO A 109 -28.43 30.93 6.31
C PRO A 109 -28.45 31.28 4.81
N GLN A 110 -27.27 31.27 4.17
CA GLN A 110 -27.13 31.53 2.72
C GLN A 110 -27.83 30.43 1.89
N ASP A 111 -28.17 30.73 0.64
CA ASP A 111 -28.95 29.84 -0.26
C ASP A 111 -28.41 28.40 -0.31
N PHE A 112 -27.09 28.24 -0.34
CA PHE A 112 -26.43 26.93 -0.29
C PHE A 112 -26.86 26.04 0.90
N PHE A 113 -27.16 26.63 2.05
CA PHE A 113 -27.60 25.91 3.26
C PHE A 113 -29.10 25.66 3.31
N LEU A 114 -29.86 26.25 2.38
CA LEU A 114 -31.30 26.04 2.23
C LEU A 114 -31.63 24.87 1.27
N LEU A 115 -30.63 24.37 0.55
CA LEU A 115 -30.77 23.22 -0.36
C LEU A 115 -31.31 21.97 0.34
N SER A 116 -31.85 21.06 -0.45
CA SER A 116 -32.10 19.70 0.03
C SER A 116 -30.78 19.01 0.41
N GLU A 117 -30.85 18.02 1.29
CA GLU A 117 -29.66 17.28 1.71
C GLU A 117 -29.00 16.55 0.53
N GLU A 118 -29.79 16.07 -0.43
CA GLU A 118 -29.32 15.39 -1.65
C GLU A 118 -28.53 16.34 -2.58
N GLU A 119 -29.06 17.54 -2.81
CA GLU A 119 -28.39 18.56 -3.62
C GLU A 119 -27.13 19.09 -2.92
N ALA A 120 -27.22 19.39 -1.63
CA ALA A 120 -26.08 19.82 -0.83
C ALA A 120 -24.97 18.77 -0.82
N SER A 121 -25.31 17.49 -0.61
CA SER A 121 -24.36 16.38 -0.63
C SER A 121 -23.64 16.27 -1.97
N THR A 122 -24.34 16.48 -3.09
CA THR A 122 -23.71 16.48 -4.43
C THR A 122 -22.65 17.58 -4.55
N HIS A 123 -22.96 18.80 -4.08
CA HIS A 123 -22.02 19.92 -4.12
C HIS A 123 -20.88 19.78 -3.11
N ILE A 124 -21.16 19.26 -1.91
CA ILE A 124 -20.17 18.98 -0.87
C ILE A 124 -19.18 17.93 -1.36
N LYS A 125 -19.66 16.84 -1.96
CA LYS A 125 -18.79 15.81 -2.55
C LYS A 125 -17.82 16.38 -3.59
N SER A 126 -18.32 17.26 -4.46
CA SER A 126 -17.46 17.96 -5.43
C SER A 126 -16.40 18.84 -4.74
N LEU A 127 -16.75 19.48 -3.62
CA LEU A 127 -15.80 20.29 -2.85
C LEU A 127 -14.76 19.39 -2.15
N SER A 128 -15.19 18.28 -1.56
CA SER A 128 -14.33 17.30 -0.90
C SER A 128 -13.24 16.75 -1.83
N ILE A 129 -13.62 16.41 -3.07
CA ILE A 129 -12.68 15.97 -4.11
C ILE A 129 -11.66 17.08 -4.41
N ALA A 130 -12.12 18.33 -4.56
CA ALA A 130 -11.25 19.47 -4.87
C ALA A 130 -10.25 19.75 -3.73
N LEU A 131 -10.68 19.68 -2.47
CA LEU A 131 -9.84 19.91 -1.29
C LEU A 131 -8.85 18.76 -1.07
N CYS A 132 -9.29 17.51 -1.22
CA CYS A 132 -8.42 16.33 -1.21
C CYS A 132 -7.33 16.43 -2.29
N THR A 133 -7.71 16.83 -3.51
CA THR A 133 -6.78 17.03 -4.63
C THR A 133 -5.76 18.12 -4.32
N ALA A 134 -6.21 19.27 -3.78
CA ALA A 134 -5.31 20.36 -3.39
C ALA A 134 -4.31 19.92 -2.30
N CYS A 135 -4.76 19.16 -1.30
CA CYS A 135 -3.88 18.60 -0.28
C CYS A 135 -2.87 17.60 -0.87
N SER A 136 -3.30 16.75 -1.80
CA SER A 136 -2.48 15.73 -2.45
C SER A 136 -1.38 16.31 -3.34
N GLN A 137 -1.61 17.49 -3.92
CA GLN A 137 -0.64 18.21 -4.75
C GLN A 137 0.42 18.95 -3.91
N HIS A 138 0.25 19.01 -2.59
CA HIS A 138 1.21 19.66 -1.71
C HIS A 138 2.34 18.69 -1.33
N GLU A 139 3.54 18.96 -1.81
CA GLU A 139 4.71 18.07 -1.72
C GLU A 139 4.98 17.59 -0.28
N THR A 140 4.91 18.48 0.70
CA THR A 140 5.18 18.14 2.10
C THR A 140 4.13 17.17 2.66
N LEU A 141 2.84 17.41 2.39
CA LEU A 141 1.76 16.55 2.87
C LEU A 141 1.80 15.20 2.16
N PHE A 142 2.04 15.21 0.85
CA PHE A 142 2.22 14.00 0.05
C PHE A 142 3.35 13.14 0.60
N ARG A 143 4.54 13.71 0.78
CA ARG A 143 5.71 12.96 1.27
C ARG A 143 5.46 12.35 2.65
N VAL A 144 4.93 13.12 3.60
CA VAL A 144 4.66 12.60 4.97
C VAL A 144 3.61 11.50 4.94
N THR A 145 2.51 11.72 4.20
CA THR A 145 1.42 10.75 4.08
C THR A 145 1.88 9.46 3.41
N THR A 146 2.59 9.55 2.28
CA THR A 146 3.11 8.38 1.57
C THR A 146 4.10 7.60 2.44
N VAL A 147 4.98 8.27 3.18
CA VAL A 147 5.90 7.59 4.12
C VAL A 147 5.13 6.89 5.24
N SER A 148 4.07 7.50 5.79
CA SER A 148 3.21 6.86 6.79
C SER A 148 2.51 5.63 6.21
N MET A 149 1.87 5.75 5.05
CA MET A 149 1.20 4.65 4.37
C MET A 149 2.16 3.51 4.02
N LEU A 150 3.37 3.81 3.53
CA LEU A 150 4.39 2.80 3.26
C LEU A 150 4.84 2.09 4.55
N ARG A 151 4.95 2.82 5.67
CA ARG A 151 5.25 2.22 6.97
C ARG A 151 4.10 1.36 7.45
N GLU A 152 2.86 1.82 7.34
CA GLU A 152 1.66 1.06 7.69
C GLU A 152 1.52 -0.20 6.83
N LEU A 153 1.79 -0.12 5.53
CA LEU A 153 1.82 -1.28 4.65
C LEU A 153 2.96 -2.24 5.03
N SER A 154 4.16 -1.73 5.30
CA SER A 154 5.28 -2.56 5.78
C SER A 154 4.96 -3.23 7.12
N GLU A 155 4.31 -2.51 8.03
CA GLU A 155 3.84 -3.01 9.32
C GLU A 155 2.69 -3.99 9.17
N ALA A 156 1.74 -3.77 8.26
CA ALA A 156 0.67 -4.71 7.95
C ALA A 156 1.24 -6.00 7.32
N THR A 157 2.25 -5.86 6.46
CA THR A 157 2.97 -7.00 5.88
C THR A 157 3.74 -7.79 6.95
N SER A 158 4.15 -7.14 8.06
CA SER A 158 4.85 -7.79 9.18
C SER A 158 3.94 -8.20 10.35
N LYS A 159 2.73 -7.64 10.44
CA LYS A 159 1.70 -7.93 11.47
C LYS A 159 0.60 -8.87 10.98
N THR A 160 0.65 -9.33 9.74
CA THR A 160 -0.16 -10.48 9.31
C THR A 160 0.63 -11.76 9.54
N PRO A 161 0.43 -12.50 10.65
CA PRO A 161 0.66 -13.94 10.64
C PRO A 161 -0.53 -14.57 9.91
N GLN A 162 -0.65 -14.31 8.60
CA GLN A 162 -1.51 -15.14 7.77
C GLN A 162 -0.69 -16.38 7.46
N GLN A 163 -0.95 -17.37 8.30
CA GLN A 163 -1.17 -18.78 8.02
C GLN A 163 -1.88 -19.07 6.67
N ASN A 164 -1.63 -18.34 5.59
CA ASN A 164 -1.63 -18.97 4.29
C ASN A 164 -0.40 -19.88 4.39
N SER A 165 -0.62 -21.20 4.47
CA SER A 165 0.51 -22.12 4.47
C SER A 165 1.38 -21.71 3.29
N LEU A 166 2.69 -21.56 3.49
CA LEU A 166 3.57 -21.12 2.40
C LEU A 166 3.39 -22.02 1.17
N SER A 167 2.91 -23.25 1.35
CA SER A 167 2.41 -24.12 0.27
C SER A 167 1.39 -23.44 -0.66
N GLU A 168 0.48 -22.58 -0.21
CA GLU A 168 -0.50 -21.92 -1.08
C GLU A 168 0.10 -20.87 -2.02
N ILE A 169 1.19 -20.20 -1.60
CA ILE A 169 1.83 -19.10 -2.33
C ILE A 169 2.89 -19.61 -3.32
N LEU A 170 3.44 -20.81 -3.07
CA LEU A 170 4.49 -21.38 -3.92
C LEU A 170 3.98 -21.75 -5.32
N THR A 171 4.83 -21.50 -6.31
CA THR A 171 4.57 -21.92 -7.70
C THR A 171 4.60 -23.45 -7.82
N ASN A 172 3.99 -23.98 -8.89
CA ASN A 172 3.98 -25.43 -9.13
C ASN A 172 5.39 -26.03 -9.23
N ASP A 173 6.36 -25.29 -9.79
CA ASP A 173 7.74 -25.77 -9.92
C ASP A 173 8.48 -25.75 -8.58
N GLN A 174 8.25 -24.73 -7.76
CA GLN A 174 8.76 -24.71 -6.38
C GLN A 174 8.21 -25.89 -5.58
N LYS A 175 6.88 -26.13 -5.65
CA LYS A 175 6.23 -27.30 -5.03
C LYS A 175 6.82 -28.62 -5.52
N LYS A 176 7.07 -28.73 -6.82
CA LYS A 176 7.64 -29.94 -7.45
C LYS A 176 9.06 -30.22 -6.94
N LEU A 177 9.89 -29.18 -6.80
CA LEU A 177 11.23 -29.32 -6.22
C LEU A 177 11.17 -29.73 -4.75
N LEU A 178 10.38 -29.04 -3.92
CA LEU A 178 10.25 -29.36 -2.49
C LEU A 178 9.70 -30.76 -2.25
N TYR A 179 8.70 -31.17 -3.03
CA TYR A 179 8.17 -32.53 -3.01
C TYR A 179 9.26 -33.57 -3.26
N ARG A 180 10.11 -33.33 -4.27
CA ARG A 180 11.20 -34.25 -4.60
C ARG A 180 12.23 -34.33 -3.48
N LEU A 181 12.62 -33.19 -2.92
CA LEU A 181 13.62 -33.11 -1.87
C LEU A 181 13.14 -33.70 -0.54
N TYR A 182 11.84 -33.62 -0.24
CA TYR A 182 11.27 -34.25 0.95
C TYR A 182 11.41 -35.78 0.96
N HIS A 183 11.30 -36.41 -0.22
CA HIS A 183 11.44 -37.85 -0.40
C HIS A 183 12.88 -38.33 -0.59
N GLN A 184 13.86 -37.44 -0.50
CA GLN A 184 15.29 -37.77 -0.59
C GLN A 184 15.93 -37.36 0.74
N ASP A 185 16.55 -38.30 1.44
CA ASP A 185 16.87 -38.25 2.88
C ASP A 185 17.64 -37.02 3.39
N ASN A 186 18.17 -36.16 2.51
CA ASN A 186 19.02 -35.05 2.90
C ASN A 186 18.43 -33.66 2.59
N GLY A 187 17.40 -33.53 1.76
CA GLY A 187 16.79 -32.21 1.47
C GLY A 187 17.74 -31.20 0.82
N PHE A 188 18.74 -31.66 0.07
CA PHE A 188 19.70 -30.80 -0.64
C PHE A 188 19.44 -30.77 -2.13
N CYS A 189 19.70 -29.64 -2.77
CA CYS A 189 19.98 -29.56 -4.20
C CYS A 189 21.31 -28.84 -4.44
N ARG A 190 21.82 -28.88 -5.66
CA ARG A 190 23.07 -28.21 -6.01
C ARG A 190 22.92 -27.47 -7.33
N ILE A 191 23.37 -26.22 -7.37
CA ILE A 191 23.59 -25.51 -8.63
C ILE A 191 25.08 -25.56 -8.92
N GLY A 192 25.44 -26.16 -10.04
CA GLY A 192 26.85 -26.33 -10.40
C GLY A 192 27.04 -26.78 -11.83
N ALA A 193 28.25 -26.60 -12.32
CA ALA A 193 28.68 -26.97 -13.66
C ALA A 193 29.84 -27.96 -13.59
N SER A 194 29.84 -28.96 -14.48
CA SER A 194 31.08 -29.70 -14.78
C SER A 194 31.99 -28.84 -15.66
N LYS A 195 33.26 -29.23 -15.77
CA LYS A 195 34.24 -28.49 -16.58
C LYS A 195 33.81 -28.43 -18.05
N GLY A 196 33.54 -27.23 -18.55
CA GLY A 196 33.14 -26.97 -19.93
C GLY A 196 31.64 -27.09 -20.20
N GLU A 197 30.82 -27.16 -19.15
CA GLU A 197 29.37 -27.20 -19.19
C GLU A 197 28.77 -25.92 -18.59
N TYR A 198 27.50 -25.66 -18.85
CA TYR A 198 26.76 -24.62 -18.14
C TYR A 198 26.29 -25.12 -16.77
N GLU A 199 26.15 -24.21 -15.80
CA GLU A 199 25.56 -24.55 -14.51
C GLU A 199 24.10 -24.96 -14.68
N CYS A 200 23.69 -26.03 -14.00
CA CYS A 200 22.31 -26.50 -13.97
C CYS A 200 21.92 -26.91 -12.55
N LEU A 201 20.63 -27.15 -12.35
CA LEU A 201 20.11 -27.63 -11.07
C LEU A 201 20.27 -29.15 -11.00
N TRP A 202 21.04 -29.61 -10.03
CA TRP A 202 21.17 -31.02 -9.66
C TRP A 202 20.26 -31.32 -8.48
N VAL A 203 19.33 -32.24 -8.69
CA VAL A 203 18.37 -32.70 -7.70
C VAL A 203 18.64 -34.17 -7.39
N PRO A 204 18.75 -34.56 -6.11
CA PRO A 204 18.97 -35.95 -5.72
C PRO A 204 17.94 -36.90 -6.34
N GLY A 205 18.45 -38.03 -6.80
CA GLY A 205 17.64 -39.10 -7.36
C GLY A 205 18.28 -40.45 -7.08
N TYR A 206 17.44 -41.47 -6.90
CA TYR A 206 17.89 -42.85 -6.90
C TYR A 206 17.66 -43.47 -8.29
N PRO A 207 18.66 -44.10 -8.93
CA PRO A 207 20.02 -44.36 -8.42
C PRO A 207 21.05 -43.25 -8.68
N MET A 208 20.70 -42.18 -9.40
CA MET A 208 21.59 -41.06 -9.71
C MET A 208 20.85 -39.72 -9.65
N ASP A 209 21.59 -38.65 -9.37
CA ASP A 209 21.10 -37.28 -9.40
C ASP A 209 20.57 -36.90 -10.79
N MET A 210 19.51 -36.09 -10.79
CA MET A 210 18.88 -35.60 -12.00
C MET A 210 19.30 -34.16 -12.28
N GLN A 211 19.58 -33.87 -13.54
CA GLN A 211 19.78 -32.51 -14.02
C GLN A 211 18.43 -31.91 -14.46
N TRP A 212 18.00 -30.84 -13.80
CA TRP A 212 16.81 -30.07 -14.16
C TRP A 212 17.25 -28.77 -14.84
N GLY A 213 16.59 -28.43 -15.96
CA GLY A 213 16.94 -27.26 -16.77
C GLY A 213 18.40 -27.32 -17.22
N TRP A 214 18.76 -28.27 -18.09
CA TRP A 214 20.12 -28.38 -18.59
C TRP A 214 20.26 -27.68 -19.95
N GLU A 215 21.41 -27.02 -20.16
CA GLU A 215 21.86 -26.45 -21.44
C GLU A 215 23.29 -26.97 -21.67
N ARG A 216 23.57 -27.43 -22.87
CA ARG A 216 24.90 -27.91 -23.27
C ARG A 216 25.59 -26.86 -24.13
N THR A 217 26.90 -26.76 -23.96
CA THR A 217 27.72 -25.95 -24.85
C THR A 217 27.77 -26.58 -26.26
N PRO A 218 28.01 -25.80 -27.31
CA PRO A 218 28.22 -26.35 -28.66
C PRO A 218 29.29 -27.45 -28.70
N GLU A 219 30.38 -27.27 -27.93
CA GLU A 219 31.48 -28.23 -27.82
C GLU A 219 31.04 -29.55 -27.16
N GLU A 220 30.20 -29.49 -26.12
CA GLU A 220 29.64 -30.68 -25.48
C GLU A 220 28.66 -31.41 -26.40
N CYS A 221 27.83 -30.68 -27.15
CA CYS A 221 26.95 -31.26 -28.16
C CYS A 221 27.75 -32.03 -29.20
N LEU A 222 28.83 -31.42 -29.72
CA LEU A 222 29.72 -32.04 -30.70
C LEU A 222 30.42 -33.30 -30.14
N ARG A 223 30.86 -33.26 -28.87
CA ARG A 223 31.57 -34.38 -28.23
C ARG A 223 30.65 -35.55 -27.84
N SER A 224 29.45 -35.25 -27.35
CA SER A 224 28.53 -36.25 -26.78
C SER A 224 27.45 -36.74 -27.75
N GLY A 225 27.21 -36.00 -28.84
CA GLY A 225 26.09 -36.25 -29.76
C GLY A 225 24.71 -35.95 -29.18
N LYS A 226 24.63 -35.35 -27.98
CA LYS A 226 23.36 -35.03 -27.31
C LYS A 226 22.84 -33.66 -27.74
N SER A 227 21.53 -33.45 -27.60
CA SER A 227 20.88 -32.17 -27.91
C SER A 227 21.36 -31.03 -27.01
N PRO A 228 21.28 -29.76 -27.49
CA PRO A 228 21.81 -28.58 -26.79
C PRO A 228 21.02 -28.15 -25.55
N GLY A 229 19.80 -28.66 -25.35
CA GLY A 229 18.96 -28.26 -24.20
C GLY A 229 18.35 -26.88 -24.40
N ASN A 230 17.82 -26.31 -23.31
CA ASN A 230 17.09 -25.04 -23.35
C ASN A 230 17.62 -24.06 -22.29
N ARG A 231 18.11 -22.91 -22.75
CA ARG A 231 18.61 -21.83 -21.89
C ARG A 231 17.55 -21.26 -20.96
N GLU A 232 16.34 -21.07 -21.46
CA GLU A 232 15.23 -20.52 -20.68
C GLU A 232 14.86 -21.47 -19.54
N GLU A 233 14.75 -22.76 -19.84
CA GLU A 233 14.46 -23.80 -18.85
C GLU A 233 15.58 -23.93 -17.80
N ARG A 234 16.85 -23.78 -18.22
CA ARG A 234 18.00 -23.74 -17.30
C ARG A 234 17.94 -22.59 -16.32
N LEU A 235 17.75 -21.38 -16.83
CA LEU A 235 17.67 -20.19 -16.00
C LEU A 235 16.45 -20.26 -15.07
N HIS A 236 15.31 -20.75 -15.57
CA HIS A 236 14.10 -20.95 -14.79
C HIS A 236 14.35 -21.75 -13.51
N TRP A 237 14.95 -22.94 -13.61
CA TRP A 237 15.23 -23.76 -12.43
C TRP A 237 16.27 -23.16 -11.47
N ILE A 238 17.24 -22.40 -11.99
CA ILE A 238 18.18 -21.65 -11.15
C ILE A 238 17.44 -20.56 -10.35
N PHE A 239 16.53 -19.82 -11.00
CA PHE A 239 15.73 -18.80 -10.33
C PHE A 239 14.75 -19.39 -9.32
N VAL A 240 14.15 -20.55 -9.61
CA VAL A 240 13.30 -21.27 -8.63
C VAL A 240 14.04 -21.50 -7.30
N VAL A 241 15.31 -21.91 -7.34
CA VAL A 241 16.10 -22.11 -6.10
C VAL A 241 16.44 -20.78 -5.45
N LYS A 242 16.81 -19.75 -6.22
CA LYS A 242 17.11 -18.42 -5.67
C LYS A 242 15.90 -17.80 -4.97
N ASP A 243 14.72 -17.88 -5.57
CA ASP A 243 13.46 -17.42 -4.97
C ASP A 243 13.21 -18.13 -3.64
N LEU A 244 13.41 -19.46 -3.60
CA LEU A 244 13.28 -20.27 -2.38
C LEU A 244 14.29 -19.90 -1.28
N VAL A 245 15.49 -19.44 -1.65
CA VAL A 245 16.45 -18.86 -0.69
C VAL A 245 15.95 -17.52 -0.16
N GLU A 246 15.46 -16.63 -1.03
CA GLU A 246 14.97 -15.29 -0.64
C GLU A 246 13.81 -15.37 0.36
N ILE A 247 12.92 -16.35 0.22
CA ILE A 247 11.81 -16.57 1.16
C ILE A 247 12.19 -17.43 2.39
N GLY A 248 13.47 -17.82 2.50
CA GLY A 248 14.03 -18.55 3.65
C GLY A 248 13.66 -20.03 3.73
N ILE A 249 13.27 -20.64 2.60
CA ILE A 249 13.02 -22.09 2.50
C ILE A 249 14.33 -22.86 2.34
N PHE A 250 15.28 -22.29 1.60
CA PHE A 250 16.63 -22.80 1.49
C PHE A 250 17.65 -21.92 2.20
N GLU A 251 18.74 -22.54 2.62
CA GLU A 251 19.98 -21.87 3.01
C GLU A 251 21.10 -22.29 2.04
N ALA A 252 21.85 -21.30 1.56
CA ALA A 252 23.01 -21.55 0.71
C ALA A 252 24.16 -22.13 1.52
N GLN A 253 24.77 -23.18 0.99
CA GLN A 253 25.91 -23.89 1.55
C GLN A 253 27.15 -23.69 0.65
N ALA A 254 28.30 -24.21 1.08
CA ALA A 254 29.50 -24.22 0.26
C ALA A 254 29.29 -24.97 -1.07
N ASP A 255 30.14 -24.69 -2.07
CA ASP A 255 30.23 -25.41 -3.35
C ASP A 255 28.93 -25.50 -4.18
N GLY A 256 28.04 -24.51 -3.99
CA GLY A 256 26.78 -24.38 -4.73
C GLY A 256 25.66 -25.29 -4.24
N TYR A 257 25.80 -25.88 -3.05
CA TYR A 257 24.73 -26.64 -2.41
C TYR A 257 23.70 -25.72 -1.74
N TYR A 258 22.45 -26.17 -1.70
CA TYR A 258 21.35 -25.51 -1.02
C TYR A 258 20.61 -26.54 -0.20
N GLN A 259 20.34 -26.22 1.07
CA GLN A 259 19.70 -27.14 2.02
C GLN A 259 18.38 -26.57 2.51
N LEU A 260 17.37 -27.42 2.67
CA LEU A 260 16.12 -27.04 3.33
C LEU A 260 16.40 -26.56 4.76
N THR A 261 15.89 -25.36 5.09
CA THR A 261 15.84 -24.88 6.46
C THR A 261 14.78 -25.65 7.25
N GLU A 262 14.72 -25.47 8.58
CA GLU A 262 13.62 -26.02 9.38
C GLU A 262 12.24 -25.57 8.87
N LYS A 263 12.15 -24.30 8.42
CA LYS A 263 10.96 -23.75 7.75
C LYS A 263 10.69 -24.49 6.44
N GLY A 264 11.71 -24.72 5.62
CA GLY A 264 11.58 -25.47 4.38
C GLY A 264 11.08 -26.89 4.55
N TRP A 265 11.55 -27.60 5.57
CA TRP A 265 11.07 -28.95 5.91
C TRP A 265 9.59 -28.98 6.27
N ARG A 266 9.12 -28.02 7.07
CA ARG A 266 7.69 -27.91 7.42
C ARG A 266 6.82 -27.67 6.19
N VAL A 267 7.22 -26.74 5.33
CA VAL A 267 6.49 -26.44 4.09
C VAL A 267 6.49 -27.62 3.13
N ALA A 268 7.62 -28.33 3.01
CA ALA A 268 7.69 -29.53 2.20
C ALA A 268 6.79 -30.64 2.75
N HIS A 269 6.70 -30.80 4.07
CA HIS A 269 5.75 -31.72 4.71
C HIS A 269 4.30 -31.36 4.39
N ASP A 270 3.92 -30.09 4.54
CA ASP A 270 2.55 -29.60 4.28
C ASP A 270 2.09 -29.92 2.85
N ILE A 271 2.97 -29.67 1.86
CA ILE A 271 2.73 -30.00 0.44
C ILE A 271 2.49 -31.50 0.24
N ASN A 272 3.18 -32.35 1.00
CA ASN A 272 3.05 -33.80 0.91
C ASN A 272 1.76 -34.31 1.57
N SER A 273 1.36 -33.73 2.70
CA SER A 273 0.06 -34.04 3.31
C SER A 273 -1.11 -33.66 2.41
N GLU A 274 -1.07 -32.47 1.80
CA GLU A 274 -2.12 -32.01 0.87
C GLU A 274 -2.28 -32.94 -0.35
N LYS A 275 -1.18 -33.49 -0.87
CA LYS A 275 -1.21 -34.47 -1.97
C LYS A 275 -1.75 -35.84 -1.55
N SER A 276 -1.53 -36.24 -0.30
CA SER A 276 -2.01 -37.52 0.24
C SER A 276 -3.53 -37.50 0.44
N ASP A 277 -4.07 -36.35 0.86
CA ASP A 277 -5.52 -36.16 1.08
C ASP A 277 -6.31 -35.96 -0.23
N SER A 278 -5.64 -35.54 -1.31
CA SER A 278 -6.26 -35.33 -2.62
C SER A 278 -6.34 -36.57 -3.52
N GLY A 279 -5.91 -37.74 -3.03
CA GLY A 279 -6.29 -39.05 -3.58
C GLY A 279 -6.03 -39.25 -5.08
N VAL A 280 -4.76 -39.12 -5.49
CA VAL A 280 -4.24 -39.65 -6.77
C VAL A 280 -3.17 -40.69 -6.52
#